data_AF-A0A7X3Z848-F1
#
_entry.id   AF-A0A7X3Z848-F1
#
_cell.length_a   1.000
_cell.length_b   1.000
_cell.length_c   1.000
_cell.angle_alpha   90.00
_cell.angle_beta   90.00
_cell.angle_gamma   90.00
#
_symmetry.space_group_name_H-M   'P 1'
#
loop_
_entity.id
_entity.type
_entity.pdbx_description
1 polymer ?
#
loop_
_entity_poly.entity_id
_entity_poly.type
_entity_poly.pdbx_seq_one_letter_code
_entity_poly.pdbx_strand_id
1 'polypeptide(L)' 'MGDFKEKYLRGAGELELVRSGLDDTMRGAYQAMHETWRSRNDVTDLRTAAYIVAIERVAASYEAKGL' A
#
# COMPACT_ATOMS: atom_id res chain seq x y z
N MET A 1 16.65 -37.03 0.90
CA MET A 1 17.00 -35.88 1.76
C MET A 1 17.06 -34.53 1.02
N GLY A 2 16.75 -34.44 -0.29
CA GLY A 2 16.86 -33.18 -1.07
C GLY A 2 15.58 -32.33 -1.09
N ASP A 3 14.41 -32.96 -1.20
CA ASP A 3 13.12 -32.27 -1.45
C ASP A 3 12.65 -31.38 -0.27
N PHE A 4 12.98 -31.74 0.98
CA PHE A 4 12.60 -30.94 2.15
C PHE A 4 13.36 -29.61 2.22
N LYS A 5 14.66 -29.61 1.93
CA LYS A 5 15.51 -28.43 2.03
C LYS A 5 15.18 -27.41 0.94
N GLU A 6 14.84 -27.88 -0.25
CA GLU A 6 14.48 -27.03 -1.39
C GLU A 6 13.10 -26.38 -1.22
N LYS A 7 12.08 -27.13 -0.77
CA LYS A 7 10.76 -26.58 -0.42
C LYS A 7 10.83 -25.59 0.75
N TYR A 8 11.65 -25.87 1.75
CA TYR A 8 11.84 -24.98 2.90
C TYR A 8 12.55 -23.68 2.50
N LEU A 9 13.61 -23.75 1.69
CA LEU A 9 14.29 -22.57 1.16
C LEU A 9 13.38 -21.73 0.26
N ARG A 10 12.53 -22.37 -0.55
CA ARG A 10 11.56 -21.68 -1.42
C ARG A 10 10.45 -20.99 -0.60
N GLY A 11 9.92 -21.66 0.43
CA GLY A 11 8.91 -21.09 1.33
C GLY A 11 9.47 -19.96 2.20
N ALA A 12 10.72 -20.06 2.65
CA ALA A 12 11.40 -18.96 3.35
C ALA A 12 11.55 -17.73 2.45
N GLY A 13 11.91 -17.92 1.17
CA GLY A 13 12.02 -16.83 0.20
C GLY A 13 10.67 -16.18 -0.17
N GLU A 14 9.60 -16.96 -0.29
CA GLU A 14 8.25 -16.43 -0.54
C GLU A 14 7.74 -15.60 0.64
N LEU A 15 7.98 -16.07 1.87
CA LEU A 15 7.58 -15.34 3.08
C LEU A 15 8.30 -13.98 3.20
N GLU A 16 9.59 -13.94 2.90
CA GLU A 16 10.36 -12.69 2.88
C GLU A 16 9.86 -11.74 1.79
N LEU A 17 9.57 -12.24 0.59
CA LEU A 17 9.03 -11.45 -0.51
C LEU A 17 7.67 -10.83 -0.15
N VAL A 18 6.76 -11.62 0.41
CA VAL A 18 5.43 -11.14 0.84
C VAL A 18 5.57 -10.08 1.93
N ARG A 19 6.46 -10.29 2.91
CA ARG A 19 6.71 -9.31 3.98
C ARG A 19 7.31 -8.01 3.45
N SER A 20 8.26 -8.09 2.52
CA SER A 20 8.86 -6.91 1.88
C SER A 20 7.82 -6.14 1.06
N GLY A 21 6.97 -6.83 0.30
CA GLY A 21 5.91 -6.18 -0.48
C GLY A 21 4.85 -5.53 0.42
N LEU A 22 4.51 -6.17 1.55
CA LEU A 22 3.60 -5.60 2.53
C LEU A 22 4.20 -4.35 3.19
N ASP A 23 5.45 -4.41 3.63
CA ASP A 23 6.14 -3.28 4.25
C ASP A 23 6.19 -2.07 3.30
N ASP A 24 6.54 -2.29 2.03
CA ASP A 24 6.59 -1.23 1.02
C ASP A 24 5.20 -0.62 0.75
N THR A 25 4.19 -1.48 0.56
CA THR A 25 2.80 -1.04 0.32
C THR A 25 2.25 -0.24 1.49
N MET A 26 2.48 -0.72 2.73
CA MET A 26 2.01 -0.06 3.94
C MET A 26 2.72 1.29 4.16
N ARG A 27 4.04 1.36 3.89
CA ARG A 27 4.80 2.61 3.95
C ARG A 27 4.27 3.62 2.94
N GLY A 28 4.06 3.21 1.68
CA GLY A 28 3.51 4.06 0.64
C GLY A 28 2.09 4.56 0.95
N ALA A 29 1.23 3.68 1.47
CA ALA A 29 -0.12 4.06 1.89
C ALA A 29 -0.09 5.10 3.02
N TYR A 30 0.74 4.90 4.04
CA TYR A 30 0.89 5.85 5.13
C TYR A 30 1.43 7.21 4.66
N GLN A 31 2.46 7.22 3.80
CA GLN A 31 3.03 8.47 3.26
C GLN A 31 1.97 9.29 2.51
N ALA A 32 1.17 8.65 1.65
CA ALA A 32 0.08 9.33 0.95
C ALA A 32 -0.94 9.95 1.93
N MET A 33 -1.38 9.19 2.93
CA MET A 33 -2.31 9.72 3.96
C MET A 33 -1.68 10.85 4.78
N HIS A 34 -0.40 10.72 5.11
CA HIS A 34 0.32 11.71 5.91
C HIS A 34 0.50 13.03 5.15
N GLU A 35 0.81 12.97 3.86
CA GLU A 35 0.94 14.14 2.99
C GLU A 35 -0.39 14.89 2.88
N THR A 36 -1.50 14.20 2.62
CA THR A 36 -2.84 14.82 2.61
C THR A 36 -3.18 15.43 3.97
N TRP A 37 -2.88 14.75 5.08
CA TRP A 37 -3.14 15.25 6.43
C TRP A 37 -2.32 16.51 6.76
N ARG A 38 -1.06 16.57 6.33
CA ARG A 38 -0.17 17.71 6.63
C ARG A 38 -0.28 18.87 5.66
N SER A 39 -0.74 18.64 4.44
CA SER A 39 -0.92 19.69 3.43
C SER A 39 -2.23 20.46 3.57
N ARG A 40 -3.21 19.92 4.31
CA ARG A 40 -4.59 20.41 4.37
C ARG A 40 -5.00 20.75 5.80
N ASN A 41 -5.30 22.02 6.04
CA ASN A 41 -5.74 22.49 7.36
C ASN A 41 -7.16 22.02 7.74
N ASP A 42 -7.96 21.60 6.76
CA ASP A 42 -9.32 21.06 6.94
C ASP A 42 -9.34 19.56 7.25
N VAL A 43 -8.19 18.88 7.20
CA VAL A 43 -8.07 17.45 7.48
C VAL A 43 -7.45 17.28 8.86
N THR A 44 -8.24 16.80 9.83
CA THR A 44 -7.82 16.74 11.24
C THR A 44 -7.32 15.37 11.67
N ASP A 45 -7.58 14.32 10.90
CA ASP A 45 -7.20 12.96 11.22
C ASP A 45 -6.82 12.13 9.98
N LEU A 46 -6.09 11.04 10.22
CA LEU A 46 -5.62 10.13 9.17
C LEU A 46 -6.76 9.32 8.52
N ARG A 47 -7.90 9.13 9.19
CA ARG A 47 -9.04 8.41 8.61
C ARG A 47 -9.65 9.23 7.47
N THR A 48 -9.87 10.51 7.71
CA THR A 48 -10.38 11.46 6.71
C THR A 48 -9.38 11.60 5.57
N ALA A 49 -8.08 11.72 5.87
CA ALA A 49 -7.03 11.71 4.84
C ALA A 49 -7.07 10.44 3.98
N ALA A 50 -7.25 9.26 4.59
CA ALA A 50 -7.38 7.99 3.88
C ALA A 50 -8.55 7.97 2.88
N TYR A 51 -9.71 8.49 3.28
CA TYR A 51 -10.87 8.58 2.40
C TYR A 51 -10.62 9.53 1.23
N ILE A 52 -9.98 10.68 1.46
CA ILE A 52 -9.62 11.62 0.40
C ILE A 52 -8.70 10.94 -0.62
N VAL A 53 -7.59 10.34 -0.16
CA VAL A 53 -6.65 9.61 -1.03
C VAL A 53 -7.35 8.51 -1.83
N ALA A 54 -8.25 7.75 -1.20
CA ALA A 54 -8.99 6.69 -1.88
C ALA A 54 -9.94 7.23 -2.96
N ILE A 55 -10.69 8.30 -2.66
CA ILE A 55 -11.61 8.94 -3.60
C ILE A 55 -10.84 9.51 -4.79
N GLU A 56 -9.74 10.23 -4.54
CA GLU A 56 -8.89 10.81 -5.60
C GLU A 56 -8.35 9.73 -6.55
N ARG A 57 -7.87 8.60 -6.00
CA ARG A 57 -7.39 7.46 -6.80
C ARG A 57 -8.49 6.83 -7.66
N VAL A 58 -9.68 6.68 -7.10
CA VAL A 58 -10.84 6.15 -7.84
C VAL A 58 -11.24 7.12 -8.94
N ALA A 59 -11.40 8.41 -8.63
CA ALA A 59 -11.75 9.45 -9.60
C ALA A 59 -10.74 9.50 -10.76
N ALA A 60 -9.44 9.54 -10.48
CA ALA A 60 -8.39 9.50 -11.49
C ALA A 60 -8.46 8.25 -12.38
N SER A 61 -8.87 7.10 -11.80
CA SER A 61 -9.06 5.85 -12.56
C SER A 61 -10.28 5.92 -13.49
N TYR A 62 -11.33 6.66 -13.14
CA TYR A 62 -12.49 6.92 -14.01
C TYR A 62 -12.15 7.94 -15.09
N GLU A 63 -11.48 9.04 -14.75
CA GLU A 63 -11.03 10.05 -15.72
C GLU A 63 -10.10 9.45 -16.78
N ALA A 64 -9.16 8.59 -16.35
CA ALA A 64 -8.27 7.88 -17.28
C ALA A 64 -9.00 6.91 -18.22
N LYS A 65 -10.23 6.50 -17.88
CA LYS A 65 -11.11 5.67 -18.74
C LYS A 65 -11.99 6.51 -19.67
N GLY A 66 -11.96 7.85 -19.56
CA GLY A 66 -12.72 8.77 -20.41
C GLY A 66 -14.20 8.91 -20.02
N LEU A 67 -14.53 8.66 -18.75
CA LEU A 67 -15.85 8.89 -18.16
C LEU A 67 -15.83 10.16 -17.30
#